data_AF-A0A177P761-F1
#
_entry.id   AF-A0A177P761-F1
#
_cell.length_a   1.000
_cell.length_b   1.000
_cell.length_c   1.000
_cell.angle_alpha   90.00
_cell.angle_beta   90.00
_cell.angle_gamma   90.00
#
_symmetry.space_group_name_H-M   'P 1'
#
loop_
_entity.id
_entity.type
_entity.pdbx_description
1 polymer ?
#
loop_
_entity_poly.entity_id
_entity_poly.type
_entity_poly.pdbx_seq_one_letter_code
_entity_poly.pdbx_strand_id
1 'polypeptide(L)'
;MTSRLDYAHAAPEGMKALGVAHSYVAASGLGKALIELAYLRVSQINGCAYCLDLHTRALISEGFTVEKLALVSVWREAEALFSERERAALAWAETVTRVAETGVPDEEFAAVSTQFSEKELADLTIAIGLMNAYNRIAISFRATPGAVKRAASHA
;
A
#
# COMPACT_ATOMS: atom_id res chain seq x y z
N MET A 1 -9.20 2.21 20.63
CA MET A 1 -9.01 0.76 20.36
C MET A 1 -7.76 0.31 21.10
N THR A 2 -7.84 -0.82 21.80
CA THR A 2 -6.68 -1.42 22.48
C THR A 2 -6.01 -2.43 21.56
N SER A 3 -4.67 -2.42 21.49
CA SER A 3 -3.89 -3.43 20.77
C SER A 3 -4.19 -4.83 21.33
N ARG A 4 -4.32 -5.84 20.46
CA ARG A 4 -4.60 -7.23 20.87
C ARG A 4 -3.32 -8.02 21.16
N LEU A 5 -2.24 -7.75 20.43
CA LEU A 5 -0.97 -8.46 20.54
C LEU A 5 0.16 -7.54 20.08
N ASP A 6 1.27 -7.53 20.83
CA ASP A 6 2.54 -7.01 20.34
C ASP A 6 3.22 -8.07 19.46
N TYR A 7 2.84 -8.11 18.19
CA TYR A 7 3.34 -9.09 17.22
C TYR A 7 4.83 -8.90 16.88
N ALA A 8 5.37 -7.68 17.07
CA ALA A 8 6.79 -7.42 16.86
C ALA A 8 7.64 -8.05 17.96
N HIS A 9 7.15 -8.03 19.20
CA HIS A 9 7.78 -8.74 20.31
C HIS A 9 7.53 -10.25 20.27
N ALA A 10 6.31 -10.69 19.91
CA ALA A 10 5.93 -12.09 19.93
C ALA A 10 6.56 -12.92 18.78
N ALA A 11 6.84 -12.31 17.63
CA ALA A 11 7.41 -12.99 16.47
C ALA A 11 8.47 -12.11 15.74
N PRO A 12 9.59 -11.78 16.41
CA PRO A 12 10.56 -10.82 15.89
C PRO A 12 11.25 -11.29 14.60
N GLU A 13 11.54 -12.58 14.47
CA GLU A 13 12.17 -13.16 13.27
C GLU A 13 11.21 -13.11 12.07
N GLY A 14 9.92 -13.35 12.28
CA GLY A 14 8.89 -13.25 11.25
C GLY A 14 8.74 -11.81 10.74
N MET A 15 8.69 -10.84 11.66
CA MET A 15 8.65 -9.42 11.30
C MET A 15 9.94 -8.95 10.61
N LYS A 16 11.11 -9.48 11.02
CA LYS A 16 12.39 -9.22 10.35
C LYS A 16 12.39 -9.74 8.92
N ALA A 17 11.85 -10.93 8.66
CA ALA A 17 11.76 -11.48 7.30
C ALA A 17 10.91 -10.60 6.38
N LEU A 18 9.75 -10.12 6.85
CA LEU A 18 8.95 -9.14 6.11
C LEU A 18 9.71 -7.83 5.89
N GLY A 19 10.48 -7.38 6.89
CA GLY A 19 11.34 -6.21 6.79
C GLY A 19 12.41 -6.31 5.70
N VAL A 20 13.00 -7.49 5.48
CA VAL A 20 13.95 -7.73 4.37
C VAL A 20 13.27 -7.55 3.02
N ALA A 21 12.07 -8.13 2.83
CA ALA A 21 11.29 -7.94 1.62
C ALA A 21 10.90 -6.47 1.42
N HIS A 22 10.54 -5.76 2.50
CA HIS A 22 10.26 -4.33 2.46
C HIS A 22 11.48 -3.52 2.00
N SER A 23 12.66 -3.81 2.55
CA SER A 23 13.92 -3.15 2.16
C SER A 23 14.28 -3.40 0.70
N TYR A 24 14.05 -4.62 0.20
CA TYR A 24 14.21 -4.93 -1.22
C TYR A 24 13.31 -4.05 -2.10
N VAL A 25 12.01 -3.99 -1.80
CA VAL A 25 11.04 -3.17 -2.55
C VAL A 25 11.42 -1.69 -2.48
N ALA A 26 11.81 -1.19 -1.31
CA ALA A 26 12.21 0.20 -1.12
C ALA A 26 13.48 0.58 -1.93
N ALA A 27 14.36 -0.38 -2.21
CA ALA A 27 15.55 -0.22 -3.04
C ALA A 27 15.30 -0.52 -4.53
N SER A 28 14.07 -0.87 -4.92
CA SER A 28 13.72 -1.15 -6.32
C SER A 28 13.68 0.12 -7.18
N GLY A 29 13.62 -0.06 -8.50
CA GLY A 29 13.52 1.04 -9.46
C GLY A 29 12.16 1.75 -9.52
N LEU A 30 11.16 1.32 -8.73
CA LEU A 30 9.79 1.85 -8.79
C LEU A 30 9.68 3.30 -8.32
N GLY A 31 10.56 3.73 -7.42
CA GLY A 31 10.49 5.02 -6.75
C GLY A 31 9.52 5.03 -5.56
N LYS A 32 9.88 5.78 -4.52
CA LYS A 32 9.18 5.79 -3.23
C LYS A 32 7.71 6.21 -3.37
N ALA A 33 7.43 7.30 -4.08
CA ALA A 33 6.06 7.79 -4.27
C ALA A 33 5.11 6.74 -4.85
N LEU A 34 5.54 5.96 -5.84
CA LEU A 34 4.71 4.94 -6.48
C LEU A 34 4.46 3.74 -5.55
N ILE A 35 5.49 3.30 -4.82
CA ILE A 35 5.37 2.24 -3.80
C ILE A 35 4.37 2.66 -2.73
N GLU A 36 4.51 3.87 -2.19
CA GLU A 36 3.63 4.40 -1.15
C GLU A 36 2.19 4.59 -1.66
N LEU A 37 2.01 4.95 -2.94
CA LEU A 37 0.69 5.05 -3.58
C LEU A 37 0.01 3.68 -3.68
N ALA A 38 0.73 2.65 -4.12
CA ALA A 38 0.22 1.29 -4.14
C ALA A 38 -0.13 0.82 -2.71
N TYR A 39 0.75 1.06 -1.74
CA TYR A 39 0.53 0.73 -0.33
C TYR A 39 -0.72 1.41 0.26
N LEU A 40 -0.90 2.69 -0.04
CA LEU A 40 -2.10 3.45 0.35
C LEU A 40 -3.35 2.80 -0.24
N ARG A 41 -3.36 2.49 -1.54
CA ARG A 41 -4.54 1.95 -2.21
C ARG A 41 -4.91 0.56 -1.71
N VAL A 42 -3.93 -0.34 -1.55
CA VAL A 42 -4.12 -1.66 -0.93
C VAL A 42 -4.72 -1.50 0.47
N SER A 43 -4.21 -0.56 1.27
CA SER A 43 -4.68 -0.31 2.63
C SER A 43 -6.09 0.26 2.71
N GLN A 44 -6.49 1.10 1.73
CA GLN A 44 -7.87 1.57 1.60
C GLN A 44 -8.84 0.41 1.33
N ILE A 45 -8.48 -0.50 0.42
CA ILE A 45 -9.31 -1.66 0.06
C ILE A 45 -9.47 -2.59 1.27
N ASN A 46 -8.37 -2.90 1.95
CA ASN A 46 -8.37 -3.80 3.09
C ASN A 46 -8.91 -3.17 4.39
N GLY A 47 -9.12 -1.85 4.45
CA GLY A 47 -9.59 -1.15 5.64
C GLY A 47 -8.55 -1.05 6.76
N CYS A 48 -7.26 -1.00 6.43
CA CYS A 48 -6.19 -0.93 7.43
C CYS A 48 -5.89 0.52 7.86
N ALA A 49 -6.55 1.02 8.89
CA ALA A 49 -6.37 2.39 9.39
C ALA A 49 -4.92 2.71 9.82
N TYR A 50 -4.19 1.73 10.37
CA TYR A 50 -2.78 1.90 10.77
C TYR A 50 -1.90 2.18 9.55
N CYS A 51 -2.00 1.33 8.52
CA CYS A 51 -1.23 1.50 7.29
C CYS A 51 -1.68 2.75 6.52
N LEU A 52 -2.99 3.05 6.51
CA LEU A 52 -3.51 4.26 5.86
C LEU A 52 -2.87 5.54 6.43
N ASP A 53 -2.80 5.68 7.75
CA ASP A 53 -2.17 6.83 8.39
C ASP A 53 -0.65 6.88 8.13
N LEU A 54 0.02 5.74 8.04
CA LEU A 54 1.45 5.66 7.75
C LEU A 54 1.75 6.10 6.30
N HIS A 55 1.08 5.51 5.32
CA HIS A 55 1.35 5.76 3.90
C HIS A 55 0.82 7.12 3.44
N THR A 56 -0.28 7.62 4.01
CA THR A 56 -0.73 9.01 3.77
C THR A 56 0.36 10.02 4.15
N ARG A 57 0.97 9.85 5.33
CA ARG A 57 2.05 10.74 5.79
C ARG A 57 3.30 10.61 4.92
N ALA A 58 3.65 9.39 4.51
CA ALA A 58 4.76 9.16 3.61
C ALA A 58 4.58 9.87 2.26
N LEU A 59 3.38 9.82 1.68
CA LEU A 59 3.05 10.50 0.41
C LEU A 59 3.05 12.03 0.54
N ILE A 60 2.57 12.57 1.66
CA ILE A 60 2.69 14.01 1.95
C ILE A 60 4.17 14.43 1.94
N SER A 61 5.06 13.62 2.52
CA SER A 61 6.50 13.88 2.47
C SER A 61 7.11 13.76 1.07
N GLU A 62 6.47 13.00 0.17
CA GLU A 62 6.83 12.95 -1.27
C GLU A 62 6.15 14.06 -2.10
N GLY A 63 5.46 15.01 -1.46
CA GLY A 63 4.85 16.17 -2.13
C GLY A 63 3.44 15.93 -2.67
N PHE A 64 2.76 14.85 -2.30
CA PHE A 64 1.36 14.67 -2.68
C PHE A 64 0.47 15.70 -1.97
N THR A 65 -0.42 16.33 -2.73
CA THR A 65 -1.39 17.28 -2.19
C THR A 65 -2.55 16.57 -1.51
N VAL A 66 -3.28 17.29 -0.66
CA VAL A 66 -4.47 16.77 0.03
C VAL A 66 -5.55 16.36 -0.98
N GLU A 67 -5.73 17.13 -2.05
CA GLU A 67 -6.70 16.87 -3.11
C GLU A 67 -6.40 15.55 -3.83
N LYS A 68 -5.14 15.32 -4.22
CA LYS A 68 -4.74 14.06 -4.87
C LYS A 68 -4.94 12.87 -3.93
N LEU A 69 -4.53 13.00 -2.66
CA LEU A 69 -4.68 11.96 -1.64
C LEU A 69 -6.14 11.60 -1.37
N ALA A 70 -7.01 12.61 -1.27
CA ALA A 70 -8.44 12.43 -1.04
C ALA A 70 -9.12 11.65 -2.18
N LEU A 71 -8.60 11.76 -3.40
CA LEU A 71 -9.17 11.16 -4.60
C LEU A 71 -8.56 9.79 -4.98
N VAL A 72 -7.54 9.30 -4.27
CA VAL A 72 -6.93 7.98 -4.55
C VAL A 72 -7.96 6.84 -4.50
N SER A 73 -8.94 6.91 -3.59
CA SER A 73 -9.92 5.83 -3.44
C SER A 73 -10.90 5.73 -4.62
N VAL A 74 -11.00 6.81 -5.39
CA VAL A 74 -11.93 7.02 -6.52
C VAL A 74 -11.17 7.50 -7.77
N TRP A 75 -9.91 7.10 -7.91
CA TRP A 75 -8.97 7.67 -8.90
C TRP A 75 -9.43 7.57 -10.36
N ARG A 76 -10.30 6.60 -10.71
CA ARG A 76 -10.88 6.47 -12.07
C ARG A 76 -11.78 7.63 -12.47
N GLU A 77 -12.41 8.29 -11.50
CA GLU A 77 -13.20 9.51 -11.74
C GLU A 77 -12.33 10.78 -11.70
N ALA A 78 -11.05 10.64 -11.37
CA ALA A 78 -10.10 11.73 -11.18
C ALA A 78 -8.78 11.48 -11.93
N GLU A 79 -8.82 10.75 -13.05
CA GLU A 79 -7.63 10.27 -13.76
C GLU A 79 -6.65 11.38 -14.12
N ALA A 80 -7.14 12.60 -14.40
CA ALA A 80 -6.31 13.75 -14.74
C ALA A 80 -5.31 14.15 -13.62
N LEU A 81 -5.51 13.67 -12.38
CA LEU A 81 -4.58 13.89 -11.26
C LEU A 81 -3.45 12.84 -11.17
N PHE A 82 -3.56 11.77 -11.96
CA PHE A 82 -2.67 10.61 -11.91
C PHE A 82 -2.01 10.38 -13.28
N SER A 83 -0.71 10.20 -13.29
CA SER A 83 0.02 9.80 -14.50
C SER A 83 -0.44 8.42 -14.99
N GLU A 84 -0.17 8.08 -16.25
CA GLU A 84 -0.48 6.76 -16.81
C GLU A 84 0.11 5.61 -15.99
N ARG A 85 1.36 5.80 -15.55
CA ARG A 85 2.06 4.83 -14.71
C ARG A 85 1.44 4.68 -13.31
N GLU A 86 0.98 5.78 -12.70
CA GLU A 86 0.25 5.73 -11.43
C GLU A 86 -1.11 5.03 -11.59
N ARG A 87 -1.86 5.34 -12.66
CA ARG A 87 -3.15 4.70 -12.97
C ARG A 87 -2.97 3.18 -13.15
N ALA A 88 -1.96 2.76 -13.90
CA ALA A 88 -1.64 1.34 -14.08
C ALA A 88 -1.25 0.66 -12.76
N ALA A 89 -0.46 1.31 -11.90
CA ALA A 89 -0.13 0.77 -10.58
C ALA A 89 -1.36 0.65 -9.66
N LEU A 90 -2.26 1.65 -9.69
CA LEU A 90 -3.49 1.64 -8.91
C LEU A 90 -4.46 0.55 -9.38
N ALA A 91 -4.64 0.38 -10.69
CA ALA A 91 -5.43 -0.70 -11.27
C ALA A 91 -4.86 -2.07 -10.88
N TRP A 92 -3.55 -2.27 -11.07
CA TRP A 92 -2.89 -3.53 -10.70
C TRP A 92 -2.97 -3.82 -9.19
N ALA A 93 -2.80 -2.80 -8.35
CA ALA A 93 -2.96 -2.92 -6.90
C ALA A 93 -4.37 -3.36 -6.51
N GLU A 94 -5.41 -2.83 -7.16
CA GLU A 94 -6.79 -3.25 -6.93
C GLU A 94 -7.05 -4.69 -7.38
N THR A 95 -6.60 -5.03 -8.60
CA THR A 95 -6.78 -6.35 -9.20
C THR A 95 -6.11 -7.44 -8.36
N VAL A 96 -4.84 -7.25 -7.98
CA VAL A 96 -4.08 -8.22 -7.20
C VAL A 96 -4.52 -8.28 -5.73
N THR A 97 -4.94 -7.15 -5.12
CA THR A 97 -5.48 -7.18 -3.75
C THR A 97 -6.76 -8.00 -3.65
N ARG A 98 -7.60 -7.94 -4.69
CA ARG A 98 -8.85 -8.71 -4.80
C ARG A 98 -8.69 -10.00 -5.60
N VAL A 99 -7.50 -10.61 -5.62
CA VAL A 99 -7.20 -11.81 -6.42
C VAL A 99 -8.23 -12.94 -6.32
N ALA A 100 -8.86 -13.12 -5.15
CA ALA A 100 -9.90 -14.13 -4.96
C ALA A 100 -11.21 -13.84 -5.72
N GLU A 101 -11.46 -12.57 -6.04
CA GLU A 101 -12.64 -12.10 -6.79
C GLU A 101 -12.30 -11.89 -8.27
N THR A 102 -11.10 -11.37 -8.56
CA THR A 102 -10.71 -10.95 -9.92
C THR A 102 -10.09 -12.08 -10.73
N GLY A 103 -9.41 -13.03 -10.08
CA GLY A 103 -8.61 -14.05 -10.76
C GLY A 103 -7.41 -13.51 -11.54
N VAL A 104 -7.11 -12.20 -11.44
CA VAL A 104 -6.07 -11.49 -12.20
C VAL A 104 -6.19 -11.73 -13.71
N PRO A 105 -7.17 -11.08 -14.38
CA PRO A 105 -7.43 -11.28 -15.81
C PRO A 105 -6.22 -10.92 -16.69
N ASP A 106 -6.05 -11.63 -17.81
CA ASP A 106 -4.96 -11.39 -18.77
C ASP A 106 -4.94 -9.95 -19.31
N GLU A 107 -6.11 -9.34 -19.49
CA GLU A 107 -6.27 -7.96 -19.94
C GLU A 107 -5.70 -6.93 -18.94
N GLU A 108 -5.84 -7.18 -17.64
CA GLU A 108 -5.26 -6.34 -16.58
C GLU A 108 -3.73 -6.47 -16.56
N PHE A 109 -3.22 -7.69 -16.74
CA PHE A 109 -1.78 -7.94 -16.87
C PHE A 109 -1.20 -7.27 -18.13
N ALA A 110 -1.88 -7.40 -19.27
CA ALA A 110 -1.47 -6.76 -20.52
C ALA A 110 -1.46 -5.23 -20.38
N ALA A 111 -2.49 -4.65 -19.75
CA ALA A 111 -2.60 -3.22 -19.53
C ALA A 111 -1.45 -2.68 -18.66
N VAL A 112 -1.19 -3.28 -17.50
CA VAL A 112 -0.10 -2.83 -16.62
C VAL A 112 1.28 -3.02 -17.29
N SER A 113 1.46 -4.08 -18.07
CA SER A 113 2.72 -4.36 -18.78
C SER A 113 3.10 -3.28 -19.80
N THR A 114 2.16 -2.43 -20.24
CA THR A 114 2.48 -1.28 -21.10
C THR A 114 3.25 -0.17 -20.40
N GLN A 115 3.17 -0.11 -19.06
CA GLN A 115 3.75 0.97 -18.24
C GLN A 115 4.96 0.54 -17.43
N PHE A 116 5.24 -0.76 -17.33
CA PHE A 116 6.28 -1.33 -16.47
C PHE A 116 7.09 -2.39 -17.22
N SER A 117 8.40 -2.41 -17.00
CA SER A 117 9.23 -3.55 -17.39
C SER A 117 8.87 -4.80 -16.59
N GLU A 118 9.26 -5.99 -17.07
CA GLU A 118 9.01 -7.26 -16.37
C GLU A 118 9.52 -7.23 -14.92
N LYS A 119 10.72 -6.67 -14.70
CA LYS A 119 11.29 -6.51 -13.36
C LYS A 119 10.47 -5.57 -12.48
N GLU A 120 10.09 -4.41 -13.00
CA GLU A 120 9.29 -3.45 -12.22
C GLU A 120 7.91 -3.99 -11.89
N LEU A 121 7.27 -4.72 -12.82
CA LEU A 121 5.98 -5.35 -12.58
C LEU A 121 6.08 -6.45 -11.51
N ALA A 122 7.15 -7.25 -11.53
CA ALA A 122 7.44 -8.20 -10.47
C ALA A 122 7.65 -7.48 -9.12
N ASP A 123 8.45 -6.41 -9.09
CA ASP A 123 8.69 -5.62 -7.88
C ASP A 123 7.40 -4.99 -7.34
N LEU A 124 6.54 -4.46 -8.22
CA LEU A 124 5.24 -3.87 -7.87
C LEU A 124 4.31 -4.95 -7.28
N THR A 125 4.30 -6.13 -7.87
CA THR A 125 3.49 -7.26 -7.39
C THR A 125 3.97 -7.75 -6.02
N ILE A 126 5.29 -7.80 -5.79
CA ILE A 126 5.88 -8.09 -4.49
C ILE A 126 5.48 -7.02 -3.47
N ALA A 127 5.52 -5.73 -3.84
CA ALA A 127 5.08 -4.64 -3.00
C ALA A 127 3.60 -4.81 -2.59
N ILE A 128 2.71 -5.08 -3.54
CA ILE A 128 1.27 -5.29 -3.28
C ILE A 128 1.05 -6.49 -2.35
N GLY A 129 1.74 -7.61 -2.58
CA GLY A 129 1.67 -8.80 -1.73
C GLY A 129 2.16 -8.54 -0.31
N LEU A 130 3.27 -7.82 -0.17
CA LEU A 130 3.83 -7.42 1.11
C LEU A 130 2.88 -6.51 1.89
N MET A 131 2.26 -5.53 1.22
CA MET A 131 1.29 -4.67 1.88
C MET A 131 0.03 -5.43 2.30
N ASN A 132 -0.42 -6.37 1.47
CA ASN A 132 -1.50 -7.29 1.82
C ASN A 132 -1.18 -8.12 3.08
N ALA A 133 0.07 -8.55 3.26
CA ALA A 133 0.51 -9.24 4.47
C ALA A 133 0.50 -8.30 5.69
N TYR A 134 1.10 -7.11 5.58
CA TYR A 134 1.12 -6.13 6.67
C TYR A 134 -0.29 -5.67 7.08
N ASN A 135 -1.20 -5.45 6.13
CA ASN A 135 -2.58 -5.12 6.43
C ASN A 135 -3.26 -6.22 7.26
N ARG A 136 -3.09 -7.49 6.87
CA ARG A 136 -3.65 -8.64 7.61
C ARG A 136 -3.13 -8.69 9.05
N ILE A 137 -1.83 -8.47 9.26
CA ILE A 137 -1.20 -8.42 10.58
C ILE A 137 -1.78 -7.25 11.40
N ALA A 138 -1.71 -6.03 10.87
CA ALA A 138 -2.11 -4.82 11.58
C ALA A 138 -3.60 -4.82 11.96
N ILE A 139 -4.48 -5.26 11.05
CA ILE A 139 -5.92 -5.37 11.31
C ILE A 139 -6.22 -6.43 12.37
N SER A 140 -5.62 -7.62 12.24
CA SER A 140 -5.85 -8.74 13.15
C SER A 140 -5.48 -8.38 14.58
N PHE A 141 -4.36 -7.68 14.76
CA PHE A 141 -3.84 -7.33 16.08
C PHE A 141 -4.19 -5.91 16.55
N ARG A 142 -5.06 -5.19 15.82
CA ARG A 142 -5.56 -3.85 16.17
C ARG A 142 -4.43 -2.84 16.41
N ALA A 143 -3.47 -2.80 15.49
CA ALA A 143 -2.41 -1.80 15.52
C ALA A 143 -3.01 -0.38 15.54
N THR A 144 -2.62 0.44 16.50
CA THR A 144 -3.17 1.79 16.68
C THR A 144 -2.51 2.77 15.71
N PRO A 145 -3.28 3.47 14.85
CA PRO A 145 -2.74 4.52 13.98
C PRO A 145 -1.99 5.58 14.79
N GLY A 146 -0.90 6.12 14.22
CA GLY A 146 -0.14 7.21 14.83
C GLY A 146 -0.98 8.47 15.07
N ALA A 147 -1.90 8.79 14.16
CA ALA A 147 -2.85 9.90 14.35
C ALA A 147 -3.70 9.76 15.61
N VAL A 148 -4.19 8.54 15.90
CA VAL A 148 -4.98 8.27 17.11
C VAL A 148 -4.11 8.42 18.37
N LYS A 149 -2.86 7.93 18.35
CA LYS A 149 -1.93 8.11 19.47
C LYS A 149 -1.64 9.59 19.76
N ARG A 150 -1.46 10.41 18.72
CA ARG A 150 -1.25 11.86 18.86
C ARG A 150 -2.47 12.60 19.38
N ALA A 151 -3.67 12.25 18.92
CA ALA A 151 -4.89 12.88 19.42
C ALA A 151 -5.08 12.61 20.92
N ALA A 152 -4.76 11.40 21.40
CA ALA A 152 -4.84 11.05 22.81
C ALA A 152 -3.81 11.74 23.71
N SER A 153 -2.68 12.22 23.16
CA SER A 153 -1.66 12.94 23.94
C SER A 153 -1.96 14.43 24.12
N HIS A 154 -2.97 14.95 23.43
CA HIS A 154 -3.42 16.35 23.48
C HIS A 154 -4.77 16.52 24.18
N ALA A 155 -5.31 15.42 24.73
CA ALA A 155 -6.54 15.39 25.54
C ALA A 155 -6.17 15.27 27.02
#